data_AF-A0A7V9ERJ5-F1
#
_entry.id   AF-A0A7V9ERJ5-F1
#
_cell.length_a   1.000
_cell.length_b   1.000
_cell.length_c   1.000
_cell.angle_alpha   90.00
_cell.angle_beta   90.00
_cell.angle_gamma   90.00
#
_symmetry.space_group_name_H-M   'P 1'
#
loop_
_entity.id
_entity.type
_entity.pdbx_description
1 polymer ?
#
loop_
_entity_poly.entity_id
_entity_poly.type
_entity_poly.pdbx_seq_one_letter_code
_entity_poly.pdbx_strand_id
1 'polypeptide(L)' 'MEIEWVREIFQACRKQKVPFFFKQWGGVRKDLTGRLLGGRTYDEMPKAA' A
#
# COMPACT_ATOMS: atom_id res chain seq x y z
N MET A 1 -13.20 -5.09 -1.20
CA MET A 1 -12.15 -4.26 -1.84
C MET A 1 -10.90 -5.12 -1.79
N GLU A 2 -10.50 -5.62 -2.96
CA GLU A 2 -9.64 -6.78 -3.10
C GLU A 2 -8.17 -6.44 -2.81
N ILE A 3 -7.59 -7.09 -1.80
CA ILE A 3 -6.17 -6.97 -1.42
C ILE A 3 -5.25 -7.34 -2.60
N GLU A 4 -5.71 -8.20 -3.50
CA GLU A 4 -4.99 -8.63 -4.69
C GLU A 4 -4.58 -7.46 -5.59
N TRP A 5 -5.48 -6.51 -5.85
CA TRP A 5 -5.17 -5.36 -6.70
C TRP A 5 -4.02 -4.50 -6.14
N VAL A 6 -4.00 -4.27 -4.82
CA VAL A 6 -2.90 -3.52 -4.19
C VAL A 6 -1.60 -4.33 -4.20
N ARG A 7 -1.69 -5.66 -4.12
CA ARG A 7 -0.52 -6.54 -4.22
C ARG A 7 0.10 -6.49 -5.61
N GLU A 8 -0.71 -6.42 -6.67
CA GLU A 8 -0.23 -6.23 -8.03
C GLU A 8 0.47 -4.88 -8.21
N ILE A 9 -0.11 -3.80 -7.68
CA ILE A 9 0.52 -2.47 -7.70
C ILE A 9 1.85 -2.49 -6.93
N PHE A 10 1.88 -3.11 -5.76
CA PHE A 10 3.11 -3.23 -4.97
C PHE A 10 4.22 -3.96 -5.75
N GLN A 11 3.87 -5.05 -6.44
CA GLN A 11 4.83 -5.77 -7.29
C GLN A 11 5.32 -4.91 -8.46
N ALA A 12 4.41 -4.18 -9.12
CA ALA A 12 4.78 -3.27 -10.21
C ALA A 12 5.71 -2.15 -9.73
N CYS A 13 5.46 -1.58 -8.54
CA CYS A 13 6.32 -0.57 -7.94
C CYS A 13 7.70 -1.14 -7.59
N ARG A 14 7.75 -2.34 -7.01
CA ARG A 14 9.01 -3.02 -6.69
C ARG A 14 9.85 -3.32 -7.93
N LYS A 15 9.21 -3.73 -9.03
CA LYS A 15 9.88 -3.99 -10.32
C LYS A 15 10.52 -2.72 -10.89
N GLN A 16 9.86 -1.58 -10.73
CA GLN A 16 10.32 -0.28 -11.21
C GLN A 16 11.19 0.49 -10.20
N LYS A 17 11.49 -0.11 -9.04
CA LYS A 17 12.21 0.52 -7.92
C LYS A 17 11.61 1.86 -7.49
N VAL A 18 10.30 2.04 -7.66
CA VAL A 18 9.58 3.23 -7.21
C VAL A 18 9.14 3.06 -5.75
N PRO A 19 9.27 4.11 -4.92
CA PRO A 19 8.74 4.13 -3.56
C PRO A 19 7.24 3.88 -3.58
N PHE A 20 6.76 3.00 -2.70
CA PHE A 20 5.35 2.65 -2.58
C PHE A 20 4.79 3.16 -1.25
N PHE A 21 3.81 4.06 -1.34
CA PHE A 21 3.13 4.63 -0.19
C PHE A 21 1.68 4.13 -0.14
N PHE A 22 1.31 3.46 0.93
CA PHE A 22 -0.03 2.94 1.17
C PHE A 22 -0.62 3.54 2.43
N LYS A 23 -1.47 4.56 2.27
CA LYS A 23 -2.00 5.32 3.40
C LYS A 23 -3.20 4.66 4.07
N GLN A 24 -4.16 4.09 3.33
CA GLN A 24 -5.33 3.39 3.89
C GLN A 24 -6.24 2.74 2.82
N TRP A 25 -6.96 1.68 3.19
CA TRP A 25 -8.14 1.20 2.45
C TRP A 25 -9.35 2.10 2.74
N GLY A 26 -9.87 2.78 1.71
CA GLY A 26 -11.16 3.48 1.78
C GLY A 26 -12.32 2.49 1.67
N GLY A 27 -12.66 1.81 2.78
CA GLY A 27 -13.70 0.78 2.79
C GLY A 27 -14.69 0.88 3.96
N VAL A 28 -15.87 0.29 3.78
CA VAL A 28 -17.06 0.36 4.67
C VAL A 28 -16.78 -0.02 6.14
N ARG A 29 -15.76 -0.86 6.41
CA ARG A 29 -15.32 -1.18 7.79
C ARG A 29 -14.02 -0.46 8.11
N LYS A 30 -14.15 0.76 8.62
CA LYS A 30 -13.04 1.67 8.95
C LYS A 30 -12.15 1.16 10.08
N ASP A 31 -12.68 0.28 10.94
CA ASP A 31 -12.02 -0.15 12.19
C ASP A 31 -11.08 -1.35 12.03
N LEU A 32 -11.21 -2.14 10.95
CA LEU A 32 -10.51 -3.43 10.80
C LEU A 32 -9.33 -3.40 9.81
N THR A 33 -9.26 -2.42 8.91
CA THR A 33 -8.25 -2.37 7.83
C THR A 33 -7.56 -1.01 7.73
N GLY A 34 -7.36 -0.37 8.88
CA GLY A 34 -6.57 0.86 9.00
C GLY A 34 -5.08 0.58 8.74
N ARG A 35 -4.54 1.15 7.67
CA ARG A 35 -3.10 1.21 7.29
C ARG A 35 -2.36 -0.10 7.02
N LEU A 36 -2.81 -1.25 7.51
CA LEU A 36 -2.10 -2.52 7.38
C LEU A 36 -2.45 -3.21 6.05
N LEU A 37 -1.48 -3.30 5.15
CA LEU A 37 -1.51 -4.20 4.01
C LEU A 37 -0.80 -5.50 4.43
N GLY A 38 -1.56 -6.57 4.66
CA GLY A 38 -1.00 -7.86 5.09
C GLY A 38 -0.27 -7.82 6.44
N GLY A 39 -0.66 -6.92 7.34
CA GLY A 39 -0.01 -6.75 8.65
C GLY A 39 1.21 -5.82 8.66
N ARG A 40 1.50 -5.13 7.54
CA ARG A 40 2.57 -4.12 7.45
C ARG A 40 2.05 -2.79 6.93
N THR A 41 2.62 -1.69 7.41
CA THR A 41 2.41 -0.36 6.82
C THR A 41 3.49 -0.11 5.77
N TYR A 42 3.10 0.56 4.69
CA TYR A 42 4.02 0.91 3.61
C TYR A 42 4.08 2.43 3.51
N ASP A 43 5.02 3.03 4.23
CA ASP A 43 5.20 4.49 4.31
C ASP A 43 6.44 4.96 3.50
N GLU A 44 6.79 4.25 2.41
CA GLU A 44 7.98 4.59 1.61
C GLU A 44 7.76 5.91 0.86
N MET A 45 8.48 6.96 1.24
CA MET A 45 8.50 8.24 0.52
C MET A 45 9.64 8.27 -0.51
N PRO A 46 9.44 8.89 -1.69
CA PRO A 46 10.55 9.24 -2.56
C PRO A 46 11.54 10.10 -1.80
N LYS A 47 12.83 9.76 -1.88
CA LYS A 47 13.88 10.67 -1.46
C LYS A 47 13.75 11.91 -2.33
N ALA A 48 13.44 13.05 -1.72
CA ALA A 48 13.51 14.34 -2.40
C ALA A 48 14.91 14.48 -2.99
N ALA A 49 14.97 14.74 -4.31
CA ALA A 49 16.21 14.96 -5.04
C ALA A 49 16.92 16.23 -4.55
#